data_AF-A0A3B3YJR7-F1
#
_entry.id   AF-A0A3B3YJR7-F1
#
_cell.length_a   1.000
_cell.length_b   1.000
_cell.length_c   1.000
_cell.angle_alpha   90.00
_cell.angle_beta   90.00
_cell.angle_gamma   90.00
#
_symmetry.space_group_name_H-M   'P 1'
#
loop_
_entity.id
_entity.type
_entity.pdbx_description
1 polymer ?
#
loop_
_entity_poly.entity_id
_entity_poly.type
_entity_poly.pdbx_seq_one_letter_code
_entity_poly.pdbx_strand_id
1 'polypeptide(L)'
;MKYQLLLLSLLAAFSNNVAGEKKIEVAETADGIKLSCEGNMSGNGMEGKELQLTYRDNYTGEYECKDGPKIFVKFRTCDNCVELDTSSIVGLAVGDVVATIVVGVAVYLIASQGRPGQVKATKKRSDKQNLIRNETPNDPSYQPLKYKRGRDEYDVLNRK
;
A
#
# COMPACT_ATOMS: atom_id res chain seq x y z
N MET A 1 -59.64 63.34 -24.32
CA MET A 1 -58.47 63.44 -23.42
C MET A 1 -58.63 62.74 -22.06
N LYS A 2 -59.85 62.35 -21.62
CA LYS A 2 -60.05 61.68 -20.31
C LYS A 2 -59.49 60.25 -20.21
N TYR A 3 -59.43 59.51 -21.31
CA TYR A 3 -58.96 58.12 -21.33
C TYR A 3 -57.44 57.96 -21.26
N GLN A 4 -56.66 59.01 -21.62
CA GLN A 4 -55.20 58.99 -21.54
C GLN A 4 -54.71 59.03 -20.09
N LEU A 5 -55.38 59.80 -19.23
CA LEU A 5 -55.09 59.85 -17.79
C LEU A 5 -55.41 58.52 -17.09
N LEU A 6 -56.47 57.82 -17.52
CA LEU A 6 -56.84 56.51 -16.99
C LEU A 6 -55.82 55.42 -17.38
N LEU A 7 -55.34 55.42 -18.64
CA LEU A 7 -54.29 54.50 -19.10
C LEU A 7 -52.96 54.71 -18.36
N LEU A 8 -52.58 55.96 -18.08
CA LEU A 8 -51.39 56.29 -17.28
C LEU A 8 -51.51 55.82 -15.83
N SER A 9 -52.71 55.92 -15.22
CA SER A 9 -52.94 55.42 -13.86
C SER A 9 -52.92 53.90 -13.75
N LEU A 10 -53.35 53.19 -14.80
CA LEU A 10 -53.29 51.72 -14.86
C LEU A 10 -51.85 51.21 -15.02
N LEU A 11 -50.99 51.92 -15.77
CA LEU A 11 -49.57 51.60 -15.91
C LEU A 11 -48.76 51.81 -14.62
N ALA A 12 -49.14 52.80 -13.79
CA ALA A 12 -48.48 53.04 -12.50
C ALA A 12 -48.82 52.00 -11.42
N ALA A 13 -49.93 51.26 -11.55
CA ALA A 13 -50.30 50.20 -10.61
C ALA A 13 -49.51 48.89 -10.82
N PHE A 14 -48.82 48.74 -11.95
CA PHE A 14 -47.98 47.57 -12.28
C PHE A 14 -46.48 47.84 -12.15
N SER A 15 -46.06 48.87 -11.39
CA SER A 15 -44.67 48.92 -10.91
C SER A 15 -44.51 47.84 -9.83
N ASN A 16 -44.37 46.59 -10.29
CA ASN A 16 -43.89 45.51 -9.47
C ASN A 16 -42.54 45.96 -8.92
N ASN A 17 -42.48 46.20 -7.60
CA ASN A 17 -41.21 46.14 -6.90
C ASN A 17 -40.73 44.70 -7.06
N VAL A 18 -39.92 44.45 -8.09
CA VAL A 18 -39.03 43.29 -8.11
C VAL A 18 -38.05 43.58 -6.98
N ALA A 19 -38.42 43.17 -5.77
CA ALA A 19 -37.45 42.97 -4.71
C ALA A 19 -36.42 41.99 -5.29
N GLY A 20 -35.19 42.46 -5.46
CA GLY A 20 -34.11 41.65 -5.98
C GLY A 20 -34.07 40.33 -5.21
N GLU A 21 -34.03 39.20 -5.92
CA GLU A 21 -33.82 37.92 -5.28
C GLU A 21 -32.46 37.98 -4.59
N LYS A 22 -32.45 38.09 -3.25
CA LYS A 22 -31.24 37.98 -2.46
C LYS A 22 -30.64 36.61 -2.74
N LYS A 23 -29.52 36.56 -3.46
CA LYS A 23 -28.82 35.31 -3.77
C LYS A 23 -27.60 35.18 -2.85
N ILE A 24 -27.35 33.97 -2.36
CA ILE A 24 -26.12 33.67 -1.64
C ILE A 24 -25.01 33.41 -2.66
N GLU A 25 -23.92 34.14 -2.53
CA GLU A 25 -22.70 33.96 -3.30
C GLU A 25 -21.71 33.09 -2.52
N VAL A 26 -21.13 32.11 -3.21
CA VAL A 26 -20.12 31.21 -2.65
C VAL A 26 -18.84 31.39 -3.44
N ALA A 27 -17.76 31.79 -2.76
CA ALA A 27 -16.44 31.91 -3.34
C ALA A 27 -15.47 30.92 -2.68
N GLU A 28 -14.75 30.14 -3.49
CA GLU A 28 -13.73 29.22 -2.99
C GLU A 28 -12.47 29.99 -2.62
N THR A 29 -11.88 29.64 -1.48
CA THR A 29 -10.60 30.16 -0.98
C THR A 29 -9.65 28.99 -0.75
N ALA A 30 -8.34 29.25 -0.65
CA ALA A 30 -7.34 28.20 -0.47
C ALA A 30 -7.61 27.27 0.74
N ASP A 31 -8.21 27.81 1.82
CA ASP A 31 -8.45 27.09 3.08
C ASP A 31 -9.94 26.91 3.42
N GLY A 32 -10.84 27.16 2.47
CA GLY A 32 -12.27 27.05 2.72
C GLY A 32 -13.17 27.71 1.69
N ILE A 33 -14.36 28.11 2.13
CA ILE A 33 -15.33 28.86 1.32
C ILE A 33 -15.71 30.15 2.01
N LYS A 34 -16.06 31.15 1.21
CA LYS A 34 -16.57 32.43 1.64
C LYS A 34 -18.02 32.55 1.20
N LEU A 35 -18.91 32.75 2.17
CA LEU A 35 -20.32 33.03 1.93
C LEU A 35 -20.57 34.53 1.99
N SER A 36 -21.30 35.06 1.00
CA SER A 36 -21.75 36.45 0.98
C SER A 36 -23.20 36.56 0.51
N CYS A 37 -23.89 37.60 0.94
CA CYS A 37 -25.25 37.92 0.51
C CYS A 37 -25.46 39.43 0.56
N GLU A 38 -26.47 39.94 -0.14
CA GLU A 38 -26.95 41.32 -0.04
C GLU A 38 -27.68 41.54 1.31
N GLY A 39 -26.89 41.55 2.40
CA GLY A 39 -27.37 41.65 3.78
C GLY A 39 -26.37 41.07 4.80
N ASN A 40 -26.80 40.95 6.05
CA ASN A 40 -26.07 40.16 7.03
C ASN A 40 -26.44 38.68 6.85
N MET A 41 -25.46 37.80 6.91
CA MET A 41 -25.63 36.37 7.05
C MET A 41 -25.44 35.96 8.50
N SER A 42 -26.22 34.96 8.93
CA SER A 42 -26.11 34.33 10.23
C SER A 42 -26.14 32.81 10.08
N GLY A 43 -25.29 32.11 10.81
CA GLY A 43 -25.29 30.64 10.85
C GLY A 43 -24.19 30.10 11.72
N ASN A 44 -24.48 28.99 12.40
CA ASN A 44 -23.51 28.26 13.23
C ASN A 44 -22.75 29.16 14.25
N GLY A 45 -23.48 30.07 14.90
CA GLY A 45 -22.93 30.99 15.90
C GLY A 45 -22.15 32.19 15.36
N MET A 46 -22.09 32.38 14.03
CA MET A 46 -21.43 33.51 13.38
C MET A 46 -22.44 34.44 12.71
N GLU A 47 -22.14 35.74 12.71
CA GLU A 47 -22.93 36.76 12.01
C GLU A 47 -21.99 37.77 11.32
N GLY A 48 -22.30 38.16 10.09
CA GLY A 48 -21.54 39.17 9.36
C GLY A 48 -22.01 39.32 7.92
N LYS A 49 -21.50 40.33 7.21
CA LYS A 49 -21.75 40.49 5.76
C LYS A 49 -21.08 39.40 4.92
N GLU A 50 -19.98 38.86 5.44
CA GLU A 50 -19.20 37.81 4.81
C GLU A 50 -18.79 36.82 5.89
N LEU A 51 -19.02 35.53 5.65
CA LEU A 51 -18.62 34.46 6.55
C LEU A 51 -17.54 33.62 5.86
N GLN A 52 -16.34 33.59 6.42
CA GLN A 52 -15.28 32.70 5.96
C GLN A 52 -15.35 31.41 6.76
N LEU A 53 -15.65 30.31 6.07
CA LEU A 53 -15.75 28.98 6.63
C LEU A 53 -14.52 28.21 6.20
N THR A 54 -13.65 27.85 7.15
CA THR A 54 -12.53 26.98 6.84
C THR A 54 -13.00 25.55 6.64
N TYR A 55 -12.22 24.74 5.93
CA TYR A 55 -12.48 23.33 5.70
C TYR A 55 -12.42 22.52 7.01
N ARG A 56 -13.49 22.60 7.80
CA ARG A 56 -13.66 21.84 9.04
C ARG A 56 -15.12 21.47 9.26
N ASP A 57 -15.33 20.28 9.80
CA ASP A 57 -16.68 19.76 10.07
C ASP A 57 -17.46 20.61 11.07
N ASN A 58 -16.79 21.32 11.97
CA ASN A 58 -17.46 22.22 12.92
C ASN A 58 -18.16 23.41 12.24
N TYR A 59 -17.84 23.71 10.98
CA TYR A 59 -18.51 24.74 10.18
C TYR A 59 -19.64 24.17 9.30
N THR A 60 -19.93 22.87 9.40
CA THR A 60 -21.10 22.27 8.74
C THR A 60 -22.38 22.72 9.43
N GLY A 61 -23.34 23.22 8.66
CA GLY A 61 -24.62 23.68 9.20
C GLY A 61 -25.43 24.54 8.24
N GLU A 62 -26.54 25.04 8.75
CA GLU A 62 -27.41 25.98 8.05
C GLU A 62 -26.91 27.42 8.21
N TYR A 63 -26.89 28.14 7.10
CA TYR A 63 -26.59 29.56 7.01
C TYR A 63 -27.74 30.28 6.32
N GLU A 64 -28.14 31.41 6.87
CA GLU A 64 -29.29 32.18 6.42
C GLU A 64 -28.87 33.62 6.14
N CYS A 65 -29.33 34.15 5.01
CA CYS A 65 -29.25 35.59 4.75
C CYS A 65 -30.46 36.29 5.38
N LYS A 66 -30.23 37.43 6.04
CA LYS A 66 -31.27 38.21 6.71
C LYS A 66 -32.42 38.53 5.74
N ASP A 67 -33.61 38.03 6.06
CA ASP A 67 -34.82 38.13 5.23
C ASP A 67 -34.56 37.65 3.79
N GLY A 68 -33.88 36.51 3.65
CA GLY A 68 -33.41 35.96 2.38
C GLY A 68 -33.36 34.42 2.39
N PRO A 69 -32.66 33.81 1.41
CA PRO A 69 -32.59 32.37 1.29
C PRO A 69 -31.69 31.75 2.37
N LYS A 70 -31.85 30.44 2.53
CA LYS A 70 -31.05 29.58 3.42
C LYS A 70 -30.22 28.61 2.58
N ILE A 71 -29.02 28.29 3.04
CA ILE A 71 -28.11 27.30 2.45
C ILE A 71 -27.60 26.36 3.53
N PHE A 72 -27.55 25.06 3.22
CA PHE A 72 -26.90 24.07 4.08
C PHE A 72 -25.50 23.79 3.54
N VAL A 73 -24.47 24.13 4.32
CA VAL A 73 -23.08 23.85 3.98
C VAL A 73 -22.68 22.54 4.65
N LYS A 74 -22.18 21.60 3.86
CA LYS A 74 -21.65 20.32 4.35
C LYS A 74 -20.20 20.16 3.94
N PHE A 75 -19.30 20.25 4.90
CA PHE A 75 -17.92 19.87 4.68
C PHE A 75 -17.77 18.35 4.79
N ARG A 76 -16.95 17.79 3.91
CA ARG A 76 -16.44 16.41 3.97
C ARG A 76 -14.96 16.49 3.68
N THR A 77 -14.19 16.89 4.68
CA THR A 77 -12.74 16.92 4.59
C THR A 77 -12.19 15.54 4.90
N CYS A 78 -11.06 15.19 4.31
CA CYS A 78 -10.39 13.94 4.64
C CYS A 78 -8.90 14.17 4.80
N ASP A 79 -8.44 14.05 6.05
CA ASP A 79 -7.02 14.06 6.36
C ASP A 79 -6.45 12.67 6.04
N ASN A 80 -5.52 12.61 5.10
CA ASN A 80 -4.89 11.36 4.62
C ASN A 80 -5.79 10.41 3.82
N CYS A 81 -6.82 10.93 3.13
CA CYS A 81 -7.45 10.13 2.09
C CYS A 81 -6.43 9.81 1.00
N VAL A 82 -6.30 8.53 0.69
CA VAL A 82 -5.58 8.07 -0.50
C VAL A 82 -6.62 7.91 -1.60
N GLU A 83 -6.42 8.56 -2.73
CA GLU A 83 -7.23 8.32 -3.92
C GLU A 83 -6.78 6.99 -4.54
N LEU A 84 -7.58 5.95 -4.31
CA LEU A 84 -7.33 4.63 -4.91
C LEU A 84 -7.95 4.59 -6.30
N ASP A 85 -7.20 5.11 -7.28
CA ASP A 85 -7.53 4.91 -8.68
C ASP A 85 -7.45 3.44 -9.07
N THR A 86 -8.19 3.09 -10.11
CA THR A 86 -8.18 1.74 -10.70
C THR A 86 -6.75 1.29 -11.06
N SER A 87 -5.92 2.20 -11.56
CA SER A 87 -4.50 1.96 -11.85
C SER A 87 -3.68 1.63 -10.61
N SER A 88 -3.87 2.36 -9.51
CA SER A 88 -3.19 2.14 -8.23
C SER A 88 -3.56 0.79 -7.62
N ILE A 89 -4.84 0.42 -7.64
CA ILE A 89 -5.33 -0.88 -7.15
C ILE A 89 -4.72 -2.02 -7.97
N VAL A 90 -4.72 -1.90 -9.30
CA VAL A 90 -4.13 -2.91 -10.20
C VAL A 90 -2.63 -3.02 -9.96
N GLY A 91 -1.91 -1.91 -9.81
CA GLY A 91 -0.49 -1.90 -9.51
C GLY A 91 -0.16 -2.60 -8.19
N LEU A 92 -0.97 -2.37 -7.16
CA LEU A 92 -0.83 -3.02 -5.87
C LEU A 92 -1.06 -4.54 -5.97
N ALA A 93 -2.12 -4.95 -6.69
CA ALA A 93 -2.42 -6.37 -6.88
C ALA A 93 -1.32 -7.10 -7.68
N VAL A 94 -0.86 -6.51 -8.79
CA VAL A 94 0.21 -7.10 -9.62
C VAL A 94 1.53 -7.13 -8.84
N GLY A 95 1.83 -6.07 -8.09
CA GLY A 95 3.01 -5.99 -7.23
C GLY A 95 3.05 -7.10 -6.18
N ASP A 96 1.92 -7.38 -5.52
CA ASP A 96 1.79 -8.46 -4.54
C ASP A 96 1.97 -9.85 -5.17
N VAL A 97 1.37 -10.09 -6.34
CA VAL A 97 1.56 -11.35 -7.09
C VAL A 97 3.03 -11.55 -7.47
N VAL A 98 3.73 -10.52 -7.94
CA VAL A 98 5.15 -10.64 -8.29
C VAL A 98 6.00 -10.87 -7.04
N ALA A 99 5.75 -10.14 -5.95
CA ALA A 99 6.49 -10.29 -4.70
C ALA A 99 6.35 -11.71 -4.12
N THR A 100 5.13 -12.25 -4.10
CA THR A 100 4.87 -13.62 -3.62
C THR A 100 5.56 -14.67 -4.47
N ILE A 101 5.59 -14.52 -5.80
CA ILE A 101 6.35 -15.41 -6.69
C ILE A 101 7.85 -15.36 -6.39
N VAL A 102 8.42 -14.16 -6.23
CA VAL A 102 9.85 -13.99 -5.94
C VAL A 102 10.23 -14.67 -4.63
N VAL A 103 9.42 -14.46 -3.57
CA VAL A 103 9.62 -15.12 -2.28
C VAL A 103 9.47 -16.63 -2.42
N GLY A 104 8.46 -17.12 -3.16
CA GLY A 104 8.26 -18.55 -3.41
C GLY A 104 9.45 -19.21 -4.11
N VAL A 105 10.01 -18.57 -5.14
CA VAL A 105 11.19 -19.06 -5.84
C VAL A 105 12.42 -19.06 -4.92
N ALA A 106 12.63 -18.01 -4.14
CA ALA A 106 13.74 -17.92 -3.20
C ALA A 106 13.70 -19.08 -2.19
N VAL A 107 12.54 -19.33 -1.58
CA VAL A 107 12.34 -20.45 -0.64
C VAL A 107 12.55 -21.79 -1.34
N TYR A 108 12.02 -21.98 -2.56
CA TYR A 108 12.19 -23.21 -3.32
C TYR A 108 13.67 -23.52 -3.61
N LEU A 109 14.46 -22.51 -4.00
CA LEU A 109 15.90 -22.67 -4.25
C LEU A 109 16.67 -23.04 -2.98
N ILE A 110 16.31 -22.44 -1.83
CA ILE A 110 16.94 -22.76 -0.54
C ILE A 110 16.57 -24.19 -0.11
N ALA A 111 15.29 -24.55 -0.18
CA ALA A 111 14.81 -25.88 0.21
C ALA A 111 15.32 -27.00 -0.71
N SER A 112 15.43 -26.74 -2.02
CA SER A 112 15.95 -27.72 -2.99
C SER A 112 17.46 -27.96 -2.87
N GLN A 113 18.21 -26.98 -2.35
CA GLN A 113 19.63 -27.16 -1.98
C GLN A 113 19.78 -27.92 -0.66
N GLY A 114 18.80 -27.80 0.24
CA GLY A 114 18.72 -28.52 1.51
C GLY A 114 18.05 -29.89 1.41
N ARG A 115 18.67 -30.86 0.72
CA ARG A 115 18.49 -32.27 1.12
C ARG A 115 19.49 -32.58 2.22
N PRO A 116 19.13 -32.58 3.52
CA PRO A 116 19.90 -33.30 4.53
C PRO A 116 19.74 -34.80 4.24
N GLY A 117 20.51 -35.32 3.27
CA GLY A 117 20.46 -36.74 2.90
C GLY A 117 20.94 -37.11 1.50
N GLN A 118 21.22 -36.16 0.61
CA GLN A 118 21.83 -36.49 -0.68
C GLN A 118 23.06 -35.67 -0.95
N VAL A 119 24.17 -36.20 -0.43
CA VAL A 119 25.48 -36.09 -1.07
C VAL A 119 25.26 -36.25 -2.57
N LYS A 120 25.42 -35.19 -3.35
CA LYS A 120 25.56 -35.31 -4.79
C LYS A 120 26.74 -36.25 -5.00
N ALA A 121 26.45 -37.49 -5.42
CA ALA A 121 27.43 -38.37 -6.00
C ALA A 121 27.86 -37.74 -7.31
N THR A 122 28.72 -36.72 -7.24
CA THR A 122 29.49 -36.28 -8.39
C THR A 122 30.34 -37.48 -8.76
N LYS A 123 29.90 -38.18 -9.80
CA LYS A 123 30.61 -39.25 -10.48
C LYS A 123 31.95 -38.70 -11.00
N LYS A 124 32.94 -38.65 -10.11
CA LYS A 124 34.38 -38.75 -10.38
C LYS A 124 35.06 -39.29 -9.13
N ARG A 125 34.79 -40.56 -8.80
CA ARG A 125 35.88 -41.41 -8.30
C ARG A 125 36.78 -41.71 -9.49
N SER A 126 37.69 -40.79 -9.79
CA SER A 126 38.84 -41.12 -10.61
C SER A 126 39.70 -42.02 -9.74
N ASP A 127 39.76 -43.28 -10.12
CA ASP A 127 40.63 -44.33 -9.61
C ASP A 127 42.10 -43.97 -9.86
N LYS A 128 42.56 -42.93 -9.16
CA LYS A 128 43.96 -42.70 -8.86
C LYS A 128 44.06 -42.70 -7.34
N GLN A 129 43.79 -43.86 -6.75
CA GLN A 129 44.59 -44.21 -5.59
C GLN A 129 46.04 -44.14 -6.08
N ASN A 130 46.77 -43.14 -5.63
CA ASN A 130 48.22 -43.19 -5.71
C ASN A 130 48.62 -44.31 -4.74
N LEU A 131 48.60 -45.55 -5.23
CA LEU A 131 49.19 -46.68 -4.54
C LEU A 131 50.63 -46.27 -4.33
N ILE A 132 50.96 -45.87 -3.10
CA ILE A 132 52.34 -45.69 -2.69
C ILE A 132 52.99 -47.04 -2.95
N ARG A 133 53.85 -47.05 -3.97
CA ARG A 133 54.61 -48.22 -4.38
C ARG A 133 55.60 -48.51 -3.26
N ASN A 134 55.17 -49.33 -2.29
CA ASN A 134 56.03 -49.89 -1.26
C ASN A 134 56.97 -50.91 -1.92
N GLU A 135 57.94 -50.39 -2.66
CA GLU A 135 59.05 -51.15 -3.22
C GLU A 135 60.35 -50.62 -2.59
N THR A 136 60.46 -50.80 -1.28
CA THR A 136 61.76 -50.76 -0.61
C THR A 136 61.95 -52.09 0.10
N PRO A 137 62.87 -52.97 -0.35
CA PRO A 137 63.01 -54.34 0.15
C PRO A 137 63.42 -54.51 1.63
N ASN A 138 63.58 -53.42 2.40
CA ASN A 138 64.09 -53.43 3.77
C ASN A 138 63.52 -52.26 4.62
N ASP A 139 62.20 -52.16 4.77
CA ASP A 139 61.61 -51.40 5.87
C ASP A 139 61.49 -52.32 7.10
N PRO A 140 62.17 -52.05 8.23
CA PRO A 140 62.11 -52.87 9.43
C PRO A 140 60.77 -52.76 10.19
N SER A 141 59.87 -51.89 9.75
CA SER A 141 58.62 -51.56 10.47
C SER A 141 57.45 -52.49 10.13
N TYR A 142 57.50 -53.20 9.00
CA TYR A 142 56.47 -54.15 8.61
C TYR A 142 57.10 -55.43 8.05
N GLN A 143 56.92 -56.52 8.79
CA GLN A 143 57.32 -57.85 8.34
C GLN A 143 56.26 -58.40 7.36
N PRO A 144 56.63 -58.79 6.13
CA PRO A 144 55.67 -59.35 5.18
C PRO A 144 55.20 -60.73 5.65
N LEU A 145 53.87 -60.93 5.62
CA LEU A 145 53.23 -62.18 5.99
C LEU A 145 53.66 -63.31 5.04
N LYS A 146 54.42 -64.27 5.56
CA LYS A 146 54.86 -65.44 4.80
C LYS A 146 53.72 -66.43 4.67
N TYR A 147 52.95 -66.33 3.59
CA TYR A 147 51.82 -67.22 3.28
C TYR A 147 52.22 -68.70 3.04
N LYS A 148 53.51 -69.04 3.06
CA LYS A 148 54.00 -70.41 2.84
C LYS A 148 55.15 -70.79 3.78
N ARG A 149 54.98 -70.63 5.10
CA ARG A 149 55.74 -71.40 6.10
C ARG A 149 54.78 -72.12 7.03
N GLY A 150 55.14 -73.36 7.36
CA GLY A 150 54.33 -74.28 8.16
C GLY A 150 54.02 -73.73 9.54
N ARG A 151 52.89 -74.21 10.09
CA ARG A 151 52.31 -73.85 11.40
C ARG A 151 53.37 -73.48 12.43
N ASP A 152 53.31 -72.25 12.94
CA ASP A 152 54.19 -71.78 13.99
C ASP A 152 53.76 -72.39 15.35
N GLU A 153 54.68 -72.41 16.31
CA GLU A 153 54.52 -73.07 17.62
C GLU A 153 53.29 -72.57 18.41
N TYR A 154 52.75 -71.41 18.06
CA TYR A 154 51.58 -70.78 18.68
C TYR A 154 50.27 -70.93 17.89
N ASP A 155 50.25 -71.64 16.75
CA ASP A 155 49.05 -71.85 15.92
C ASP A 155 48.10 -72.95 16.46
N VAL A 156 48.38 -73.56 17.60
CA VAL A 156 47.58 -74.67 18.14
C VAL A 156 46.70 -74.17 19.31
N LEU A 157 45.40 -74.06 19.07
CA LEU A 157 44.40 -73.81 20.12
C LEU A 157 44.30 -75.03 21.03
N ASN A 158 44.90 -74.95 22.22
CA ASN A 158 44.77 -75.97 23.25
C ASN A 158 43.35 -75.90 23.84
N ARG A 159 42.45 -76.80 23.40
CA ARG A 159 41.14 -76.97 24.02
C ARG A 159 41.29 -77.84 25.26
N LYS A 160 41.04 -77.27 26.44
CA LYS A 160 40.69 -77.98 27.66
C LYS A 160 39.20 -77.82 27.93
#